data_AF-A0A494JBX0-F1
#
_entry.id   AF-A0A494JBX0-F1
#
_cell.length_a   1.000
_cell.length_b   1.000
_cell.length_c   1.000
_cell.angle_alpha   90.00
_cell.angle_beta   90.00
_cell.angle_gamma   90.00
#
_symmetry.space_group_name_H-M   'P 1'
#
loop_
_entity.id
_entity.type
_entity.pdbx_description
1 polymer ?
#
loop_
_entity_poly.entity_id
_entity_poly.type
_entity_poly.pdbx_seq_one_letter_code
_entity_poly.pdbx_strand_id
1 'polypeptide(L)'
;MKLTKENLEDIAREVCLRLEKEYYFYEVQSGEKDLFLGTDCLVSPPGKDEFYMFHGEKKVETFIVHNVAHSFANKQAGYIYLKRLEEVPL
;
A
#
# COMPACT_ATOMS: atom_id res chain seq x y z
N MET A 1 -27.17 13.18 -25.64
CA MET A 1 -25.84 12.63 -26.01
C MET A 1 -25.75 11.24 -25.41
N LYS A 2 -25.53 10.17 -26.20
CA LYS A 2 -25.35 8.81 -25.66
C LYS A 2 -23.85 8.60 -25.43
N LEU A 3 -23.45 8.32 -24.19
CA LEU A 3 -22.08 7.94 -23.87
C LEU A 3 -21.78 6.57 -24.49
N THR A 4 -20.65 6.46 -25.17
CA THR A 4 -20.17 5.17 -25.69
C THR A 4 -19.51 4.37 -24.56
N LYS A 5 -19.32 3.06 -24.79
CA LYS A 5 -18.64 2.18 -23.83
C LYS A 5 -17.22 2.66 -23.52
N GLU A 6 -16.47 3.09 -24.55
CA GLU A 6 -15.12 3.66 -24.40
C GLU A 6 -15.13 4.90 -23.51
N ASN A 7 -16.10 5.81 -23.67
CA ASN A 7 -16.18 7.00 -22.81
C ASN A 7 -16.45 6.64 -21.35
N LEU A 8 -17.21 5.59 -21.08
CA LEU A 8 -17.46 5.12 -19.72
C LEU A 8 -16.21 4.47 -19.11
N GLU A 9 -15.44 3.73 -19.91
CA GLU A 9 -14.17 3.13 -19.48
C GLU A 9 -13.11 4.20 -19.17
N ASP A 10 -13.02 5.26 -19.97
CA ASP A 10 -12.12 6.40 -19.73
C ASP A 10 -12.49 7.16 -18.45
N ILE A 11 -13.78 7.45 -18.24
CA ILE A 11 -14.27 8.09 -17.02
C ILE A 11 -13.98 7.21 -15.80
N ALA A 12 -14.24 5.90 -15.90
CA ALA A 12 -13.97 4.98 -14.82
C ALA A 12 -12.48 4.93 -14.47
N ARG A 13 -11.59 4.88 -15.47
CA ARG A 13 -10.14 4.93 -15.27
C ARG A 13 -9.70 6.24 -14.62
N GLU A 14 -10.21 7.38 -15.08
CA GLU A 14 -9.89 8.70 -14.50
C GLU A 14 -10.38 8.81 -13.04
N VAL A 15 -11.55 8.23 -12.72
CA VAL A 15 -12.07 8.16 -11.36
C VAL A 15 -11.23 7.23 -10.48
N CYS A 16 -10.85 6.04 -10.96
CA CYS A 16 -9.98 5.13 -10.22
C CYS A 16 -8.62 5.75 -9.90
N LEU A 17 -8.00 6.41 -10.87
CA LEU A 17 -6.73 7.14 -10.69
C LEU A 17 -6.84 8.27 -9.66
N ARG A 18 -8.04 8.85 -9.46
CA ARG A 18 -8.30 9.85 -8.42
C ARG A 18 -8.56 9.25 -7.03
N LEU A 19 -8.89 7.96 -6.95
CA LEU A 19 -9.14 7.26 -5.68
C LEU A 19 -7.87 6.66 -5.10
N GLU A 20 -6.91 6.30 -5.94
CA GLU A 20 -5.62 5.80 -5.50
C GLU A 20 -4.82 6.88 -4.77
N LYS A 21 -4.28 6.52 -3.60
CA LYS A 21 -3.35 7.36 -2.85
C LYS A 21 -2.04 6.62 -2.70
N GLU A 22 -0.95 7.34 -2.87
CA GLU A 22 0.40 6.81 -2.64
C GLU A 22 0.62 6.55 -1.15
N TYR A 23 1.21 5.40 -0.82
CA TYR A 23 1.66 5.04 0.52
C TYR A 23 3.12 4.62 0.51
N TYR A 24 3.86 5.11 1.50
CA TYR A 24 5.24 4.68 1.76
C TYR A 24 5.25 3.56 2.81
N PHE A 25 5.94 2.48 2.48
CA PHE A 25 6.09 1.32 3.35
C PHE A 25 7.37 1.41 4.15
N TYR A 26 7.24 1.21 5.46
CA TYR A 26 8.35 1.24 6.42
C TYR A 26 8.35 -0.02 7.28
N GLU A 27 9.50 -0.68 7.40
CA GLU A 27 9.71 -1.74 8.39
C GLU A 27 10.07 -1.12 9.74
N VAL A 28 9.26 -1.41 10.76
CA VAL A 28 9.48 -0.97 12.14
C VAL A 28 10.60 -1.81 12.76
N GLN A 29 11.68 -1.16 13.16
CA GLN A 29 12.83 -1.80 13.82
C GLN A 29 12.93 -1.32 15.28
N SER A 30 13.23 -2.23 16.21
CA SER A 30 13.29 -1.88 17.63
C SER A 30 14.54 -1.06 17.94
N GLY A 31 14.38 0.23 18.22
CA GLY A 31 15.47 1.11 18.66
C GLY A 31 16.30 1.75 17.53
N GLU A 32 15.94 1.49 16.27
CA GLU A 32 16.58 2.08 15.08
C GLU A 32 15.58 2.93 14.28
N LYS A 33 16.07 3.62 13.25
CA LYS A 33 15.19 4.34 12.31
C LYS A 33 14.44 3.33 11.46
N ASP A 34 13.14 3.59 11.24
CA ASP A 34 12.33 2.75 10.36
C ASP A 34 12.96 2.62 8.96
N LEU A 35 13.00 1.39 8.45
CA LEU A 35 13.61 1.08 7.15
C LEU A 35 12.58 1.27 6.03
N PHE A 36 12.87 2.15 5.07
CA PHE A 36 12.02 2.30 3.89
C PHE A 36 12.08 1.06 2.99
N LEU A 37 10.92 0.46 2.73
CA LEU A 37 10.78 -0.74 1.90
C LEU A 37 10.37 -0.40 0.46
N GLY A 38 9.62 0.68 0.26
CA GLY A 38 9.11 1.07 -1.05
C GLY A 38 7.86 1.95 -0.99
N THR A 39 7.22 2.14 -2.14
CA THR A 39 5.97 2.91 -2.28
C THR A 39 5.03 2.19 -3.24
N ASP A 40 3.72 2.35 -3.05
CA ASP A 40 2.68 1.89 -3.96
C ASP A 40 1.41 2.75 -3.85
N CYS A 41 0.58 2.72 -4.89
CA CYS A 41 -0.70 3.43 -4.96
C CYS A 41 -1.83 2.47 -4.58
N LEU A 42 -2.53 2.78 -3.49
CA LEU A 42 -3.61 1.94 -2.97
C LEU A 42 -4.92 2.71 -2.96
N VAL A 43 -5.99 2.06 -3.42
CA VAL A 43 -7.38 2.55 -3.25
C VAL A 43 -7.82 2.41 -1.80
N SER A 44 -7.46 1.29 -1.18
CA SER A 44 -7.66 1.03 0.25
C SER A 44 -6.39 0.41 0.79
N PRO A 45 -5.66 1.08 1.70
CA PRO A 45 -4.53 0.45 2.37
C PRO A 45 -5.03 -0.69 3.28
N PRO A 46 -4.17 -1.68 3.57
CA PRO A 46 -4.51 -2.74 4.51
C PRO A 46 -4.73 -2.19 5.91
N GLY A 47 -5.58 -2.86 6.69
CA GLY A 47 -5.85 -2.53 8.09
C GLY A 47 -4.70 -2.91 9.02
N LYS A 48 -4.70 -2.33 10.23
CA LYS A 48 -3.81 -2.80 11.31
C LYS A 48 -4.08 -4.28 11.60
N ASP A 49 -3.01 -5.02 11.88
CA ASP A 49 -2.98 -6.47 12.13
C ASP A 49 -3.33 -7.35 10.90
N GLU A 50 -3.53 -6.75 9.72
CA GLU A 50 -3.60 -7.49 8.45
C GLU A 50 -2.21 -7.90 7.96
N PHE A 51 -2.15 -8.90 7.09
CA PHE A 51 -0.91 -9.39 6.50
C PHE A 51 -0.60 -8.68 5.19
N TYR A 52 0.68 -8.35 5.00
CA TYR A 52 1.21 -7.79 3.76
C TYR A 52 2.35 -8.66 3.24
N MET A 53 2.36 -8.95 1.94
CA MET A 53 3.34 -9.84 1.33
C MET A 53 4.13 -9.11 0.24
N PHE A 54 5.46 -9.18 0.32
CA PHE A 54 6.33 -8.82 -0.79
C PHE A 54 6.76 -10.07 -1.54
N HIS A 55 6.38 -10.16 -2.82
CA HIS A 55 6.79 -11.24 -3.70
C HIS A 55 8.13 -10.90 -4.36
N GLY A 56 9.22 -11.45 -3.82
CA GLY A 56 10.51 -11.46 -4.51
C GLY A 56 10.60 -12.62 -5.51
N GLU A 57 11.62 -12.60 -6.37
CA GLU A 57 11.84 -13.67 -7.38
C GLU A 57 12.02 -15.07 -6.76
N LYS A 58 12.49 -15.15 -5.51
CA LYS A 58 12.88 -16.43 -4.86
C LYS A 58 12.26 -16.65 -3.48
N LYS A 59 11.58 -15.66 -2.92
CA LYS A 59 10.97 -15.73 -1.58
C LYS A 59 9.80 -14.78 -1.45
N VAL A 60 8.85 -15.13 -0.60
CA VAL A 60 7.75 -14.23 -0.19
C VAL A 60 8.06 -13.76 1.22
N GLU A 61 8.28 -12.46 1.37
CA GLU A 61 8.46 -11.85 2.69
C GLU A 61 7.09 -11.47 3.24
N THR A 62 6.75 -11.97 4.43
CA THR A 62 5.45 -11.69 5.07
C THR A 62 5.63 -10.73 6.23
N PHE A 63 4.76 -9.74 6.27
CA PHE A 63 4.72 -8.71 7.30
C PHE A 63 3.32 -8.63 7.90
N ILE A 64 3.23 -8.16 9.14
CA ILE A 64 1.97 -7.71 9.75
C ILE A 64 1.94 -6.18 9.76
N VAL A 65 0.81 -5.60 9.40
CA VAL A 65 0.62 -4.15 9.43
C VAL A 65 0.55 -3.69 10.88
N HIS A 66 1.59 -2.98 11.32
CA HIS A 66 1.67 -2.45 12.67
C HIS A 66 0.81 -1.18 12.84
N ASN A 67 0.85 -0.29 11.84
CA ASN A 67 0.08 0.95 11.85
C ASN A 67 -0.08 1.52 10.44
N VAL A 68 -1.13 2.33 10.24
CA VAL A 68 -1.38 3.08 9.00
C VAL A 68 -1.66 4.52 9.36
N ALA A 69 -0.93 5.45 8.74
CA ALA A 69 -1.13 6.88 8.89
C ALA A 69 -1.55 7.49 7.55
N HIS A 70 -2.76 8.02 7.51
CA HIS A 70 -3.28 8.69 6.32
C HIS A 70 -2.92 10.17 6.37
N SER A 71 -2.29 10.69 5.31
CA SER A 71 -2.19 12.14 5.15
C SER A 71 -3.51 12.71 4.64
N PHE A 72 -3.99 13.78 5.28
CA PHE A 72 -5.14 14.55 4.81
C PHE A 72 -4.76 15.58 3.73
N ALA A 73 -3.46 15.76 3.45
CA ALA A 73 -3.02 16.65 2.38
C ALA A 73 -3.06 15.93 1.01
N ASN A 74 -3.59 16.63 0.00
CA ASN A 74 -3.81 16.10 -1.35
C ASN A 74 -2.55 15.63 -2.10
N LYS A 75 -1.35 15.98 -1.63
CA LYS A 75 -0.08 15.66 -2.31
C LYS A 75 0.93 14.94 -1.42
N GLN A 76 0.50 14.50 -0.25
CA GLN A 76 1.36 13.74 0.66
C GLN A 76 0.93 12.28 0.66
N ALA A 77 1.91 11.41 0.55
CA ALA A 77 1.73 9.99 0.73
C ALA A 77 1.22 9.69 2.15
N GLY A 78 0.45 8.61 2.28
CA GLY A 78 0.26 7.97 3.57
C GLY A 78 1.49 7.14 3.94
N TYR A 79 1.48 6.59 5.15
CA TYR A 79 2.53 5.73 5.68
C TYR A 79 1.92 4.41 6.14
N ILE A 80 2.54 3.31 5.73
CA ILE A 80 2.20 1.97 6.22
C ILE A 80 3.42 1.43 6.94
N TYR A 81 3.26 1.20 8.23
CA TYR A 81 4.28 0.65 9.10
C TYR A 81 4.07 -0.85 9.21
N LEU A 82 5.07 -1.61 8.81
CA LEU A 82 5.08 -3.06 8.71
C LEU A 82 6.03 -3.63 9.76
N LYS A 83 5.66 -4.74 10.39
CA LYS A 83 6.54 -5.54 11.22
C LYS A 83 6.76 -6.87 10.53
N ARG A 84 8.02 -7.22 10.26
CA ARG A 84 8.38 -8.50 9.66
C ARG A 84 7.98 -9.65 10.59
N LEU A 85 7.34 -10.68 10.04
CA LEU A 85 7.10 -11.92 10.77
C LEU A 85 8.30 -12.85 10.55
N GLU A 86 8.71 -13.55 11.60
CA GLU A 86 9.71 -14.63 11.44
C GLU A 86 9.17 -15.65 10.42
N GLU A 87 10.04 -16.14 9.53
CA GLU A 87 9.67 -17.10 8.48
C GLU A 87 8.93 -18.28 9.11
N VAL A 88 7.68 -18.52 8.70
CA VAL A 88 7.00 -19.76 9.03
C VAL A 88 7.53 -20.80 8.04
N PRO A 89 8.30 -21.82 8.47
CA PRO A 89 8.70 -22.89 7.57
C PRO A 89 7.44 -23.61 7.07
N LEU A 90 7.33 -23.74 5.75
CA LEU A 90 6.27 -24.49 5.08
C LEU A 90 6.33 -25.98 5.42
#